data_AF-A0A1M7YA57-F1
#
_entry.id   AF-A0A1M7YA57-F1
#
_cell.length_a   1.000
_cell.length_b   1.000
_cell.length_c   1.000
_cell.angle_alpha   90.00
_cell.angle_beta   90.00
_cell.angle_gamma   90.00
#
_symmetry.space_group_name_H-M   'P 1'
#
loop_
_entity.id
_entity.type
_entity.pdbx_description
1 polymer ?
#
loop_
_entity_poly.entity_id
_entity_poly.type
_entity_poly.pdbx_seq_one_letter_code
_entity_poly.pdbx_strand_id
1 'polypeptide(L)'
;MSISIGGNYSVDAALAQADSSKGTAKLENTLNKNLKNATDDELMDVCKSFESYLVEQMFKEMKKTVGSEEEESPYVSYFGDTLYEKYADDVMENGGLGIAQMLYESMKRNA
;
A
#
# COMPACT_ATOMS: atom_id res chain seq x y z
N MET A 1 -6.54 19.66 -37.51
CA MET A 1 -6.36 18.23 -37.19
C MET A 1 -7.16 17.95 -35.93
N SER A 2 -8.34 17.37 -36.09
CA SER A 2 -9.21 16.91 -35.01
C SER A 2 -8.90 15.43 -34.76
N ILE A 3 -8.46 15.09 -33.55
CA ILE A 3 -8.52 13.71 -33.09
C ILE A 3 -9.77 13.64 -32.21
N SER A 4 -10.81 13.06 -32.79
CA SER A 4 -12.11 12.86 -32.15
C SER A 4 -11.99 11.77 -31.07
N ILE A 5 -12.60 12.09 -29.93
CA ILE A 5 -12.86 11.24 -28.76
C ILE A 5 -13.59 9.95 -29.16
N GLY A 6 -13.11 8.81 -28.67
CA GLY A 6 -13.74 7.51 -28.86
C GLY A 6 -13.03 6.42 -28.08
N GLY A 7 -13.29 6.34 -26.78
CA GLY A 7 -12.78 5.28 -25.92
C GLY A 7 -12.81 5.70 -24.47
N ASN A 8 -13.85 5.26 -23.75
CA ASN A 8 -13.93 5.34 -22.30
C ASN A 8 -12.58 4.99 -21.68
N TYR A 9 -11.96 6.00 -21.08
CA TYR A 9 -10.77 5.88 -20.25
C TYR A 9 -11.19 5.21 -18.94
N SER A 10 -11.25 3.87 -18.97
CA SER A 10 -11.37 3.03 -17.77
C SER A 10 -9.98 2.59 -17.28
N VAL A 11 -8.91 3.31 -17.62
CA VAL A 11 -7.55 2.96 -17.21
C VAL A 11 -7.16 3.62 -15.88
N ASP A 12 -7.71 4.78 -15.54
CA ASP A 12 -7.39 5.48 -14.28
C ASP A 12 -8.00 4.80 -13.06
N ALA A 13 -9.27 4.37 -13.15
CA ALA A 13 -9.91 3.59 -12.09
C ALA A 13 -9.29 2.19 -11.94
N ALA A 14 -8.81 1.60 -13.05
CA ALA A 14 -8.15 0.30 -13.02
C ALA A 14 -6.74 0.36 -12.43
N LEU A 15 -5.98 1.44 -12.64
CA LEU A 15 -4.63 1.60 -12.07
C LEU A 15 -4.68 1.95 -10.57
N ALA A 16 -5.57 2.88 -10.18
CA ALA A 16 -5.77 3.26 -8.78
C ALA A 16 -6.35 2.11 -7.92
N GLN A 17 -7.23 1.28 -8.49
CA GLN A 17 -7.67 0.03 -7.84
C GLN A 17 -6.63 -1.08 -7.90
N ALA A 18 -5.74 -1.11 -8.91
CA ALA A 18 -4.73 -2.15 -9.02
C ALA A 18 -3.63 -2.03 -7.95
N ASP A 19 -3.25 -0.84 -7.48
CA ASP A 19 -2.13 -0.71 -6.54
C ASP A 19 -2.55 -0.76 -5.07
N SER A 20 -3.69 -0.15 -4.71
CA SER A 20 -4.26 -0.26 -3.35
C SER A 20 -4.78 -1.67 -3.04
N SER A 21 -5.20 -2.43 -4.07
CA SER A 21 -5.70 -3.80 -3.90
C SER A 21 -4.60 -4.86 -3.82
N LYS A 22 -3.40 -4.63 -4.37
CA LYS A 22 -2.34 -5.66 -4.40
C LYS A 22 -1.83 -6.02 -3.01
N GLY A 23 -1.59 -5.03 -2.14
CA GLY A 23 -1.10 -5.26 -0.77
C GLY A 23 -2.15 -5.94 0.11
N THR A 24 -3.36 -5.37 0.15
CA THR A 24 -4.50 -5.91 0.92
C THR A 24 -4.96 -7.28 0.41
N ALA A 25 -5.06 -7.48 -0.91
CA ALA A 25 -5.45 -8.77 -1.47
C ALA A 25 -4.35 -9.84 -1.33
N LYS A 26 -3.05 -9.47 -1.29
CA LYS A 26 -1.98 -10.41 -0.94
C LYS A 26 -2.13 -10.86 0.51
N LEU A 27 -2.34 -9.91 1.42
CA LEU A 27 -2.54 -10.22 2.83
C LEU A 27 -3.77 -11.09 3.05
N GLU A 28 -4.91 -10.73 2.48
CA GLU A 28 -6.14 -11.54 2.58
C GLU A 28 -5.97 -12.93 1.96
N ASN A 29 -5.32 -13.05 0.79
CA ASN A 29 -5.09 -14.36 0.18
C ASN A 29 -4.15 -15.23 1.02
N THR A 30 -3.13 -14.66 1.66
CA THR A 30 -2.24 -15.40 2.59
C THR A 30 -2.95 -15.74 3.89
N LEU A 31 -3.74 -14.83 4.46
CA LEU A 31 -4.53 -15.11 5.66
C LEU A 31 -5.55 -16.24 5.40
N ASN A 32 -6.16 -16.26 4.21
CA ASN A 32 -7.12 -17.30 3.79
C ASN A 32 -6.45 -18.63 3.38
N LYS A 33 -5.20 -18.60 2.91
CA LYS A 33 -4.36 -19.80 2.75
C LYS A 33 -3.79 -20.18 4.10
N ASN A 34 -4.46 -21.09 4.82
CA ASN A 34 -3.96 -21.82 6.00
C ASN A 34 -2.54 -21.42 6.43
N LEU A 35 -2.43 -20.39 7.29
CA LEU A 35 -1.16 -19.88 7.85
C LEU A 35 -0.25 -21.00 8.40
N LYS A 36 -0.85 -22.14 8.76
CA LYS A 36 -0.20 -23.38 9.20
C LYS A 36 0.77 -24.00 8.19
N ASN A 37 0.63 -23.71 6.90
CA ASN A 37 1.45 -24.27 5.83
C ASN A 37 2.35 -23.25 5.13
N ALA A 38 2.24 -21.97 5.46
CA ALA A 38 3.14 -20.95 4.95
C ALA A 38 4.51 -21.09 5.63
N THR A 39 5.58 -20.92 4.87
CA THR A 39 6.93 -20.90 5.44
C THR A 39 7.14 -19.65 6.29
N ASP A 40 8.09 -19.70 7.24
CA ASP A 40 8.45 -18.55 8.08
C ASP A 40 8.82 -17.32 7.21
N ASP A 41 9.51 -17.54 6.09
CA ASP A 41 9.91 -16.50 5.14
C ASP A 41 8.71 -15.90 4.40
N GLU A 42 7.79 -16.72 3.90
CA GLU A 42 6.56 -16.22 3.23
C GLU A 42 5.68 -15.41 4.18
N LEU A 43 5.58 -15.83 5.44
CA LEU A 43 4.77 -15.17 6.44
C LEU A 43 5.39 -13.82 6.85
N MET A 44 6.72 -13.76 6.96
CA MET A 44 7.45 -12.52 7.18
C MET A 44 7.32 -11.55 6.01
N ASP A 45 7.47 -12.02 4.77
CA ASP A 45 7.33 -11.18 3.57
C ASP A 45 5.94 -10.56 3.45
N VAL A 46 4.90 -11.32 3.83
CA VAL A 46 3.53 -10.81 3.87
C VAL A 46 3.39 -9.74 4.96
N CYS A 47 3.96 -9.96 6.14
CA CYS A 47 3.96 -8.95 7.21
C CYS A 47 4.69 -7.67 6.78
N LYS A 48 5.82 -7.76 6.08
CA LYS A 48 6.55 -6.61 5.53
C LYS A 48 5.73 -5.86 4.47
N SER A 49 5.05 -6.58 3.59
CA SER A 49 4.17 -5.96 2.59
C SER A 49 3.00 -5.22 3.22
N PHE A 50 2.47 -5.73 4.34
CA PHE A 50 1.44 -5.05 5.11
C PHE A 50 1.98 -3.80 5.82
N GLU A 51 3.17 -3.87 6.42
CA GLU A 51 3.79 -2.72 7.07
C GLU A 51 4.05 -1.57 6.09
N SER A 52 4.55 -1.88 4.88
CA SER A 52 4.72 -0.90 3.79
C SER A 52 3.38 -0.21 3.45
N TYR A 53 2.32 -0.99 3.24
CA TYR A 53 0.98 -0.46 2.99
C TYR A 53 0.46 0.40 4.16
N LEU A 54 0.66 -0.04 5.40
CA LEU A 54 0.23 0.70 6.59
C LEU A 54 0.95 2.05 6.71
N VAL A 55 2.26 2.07 6.45
CA VAL A 55 3.07 3.29 6.46
C VAL A 55 2.61 4.25 5.37
N GLU A 56 2.33 3.75 4.17
CA GLU A 56 1.75 4.55 3.07
C GLU A 56 0.41 5.18 3.48
N GLN A 57 -0.50 4.40 4.08
CA GLN A 57 -1.77 4.93 4.57
C GLN A 57 -1.58 5.95 5.70
N MET A 58 -0.60 5.74 6.59
CA MET A 58 -0.23 6.73 7.60
C MET A 58 0.20 8.05 6.96
N PHE A 59 1.04 8.02 5.92
CA PHE A 59 1.44 9.24 5.20
C PHE A 59 0.25 9.94 4.54
N LYS A 60 -0.67 9.18 3.93
CA LYS A 60 -1.90 9.71 3.34
C LYS A 60 -2.83 10.36 4.37
N GLU A 61 -3.00 9.76 5.56
CA GLU A 61 -3.79 10.36 6.65
C GLU A 61 -3.10 11.55 7.31
N MET A 62 -1.76 11.53 7.42
CA MET A 62 -0.98 12.67 7.90
C MET A 62 -1.16 13.88 6.97
N LYS A 63 -1.16 13.68 5.64
CA LYS A 63 -1.48 14.73 4.67
C LYS A 63 -2.85 15.36 4.94
N LYS A 64 -3.89 14.55 5.15
CA LYS A 64 -5.25 15.03 5.45
C LYS A 64 -5.30 15.88 6.72
N THR A 65 -4.46 15.57 7.70
CA THR A 65 -4.39 16.29 8.99
C THR A 65 -3.70 17.64 8.88
N VAL A 66 -2.70 17.77 8.00
CA VAL A 66 -1.99 19.05 7.76
C VAL A 66 -2.90 20.09 7.09
N GLY A 67 -3.97 19.64 6.42
CA GLY A 67 -4.94 20.51 5.76
C GLY A 67 -4.41 21.04 4.43
N SER A 68 -5.18 20.84 3.36
CA SER A 68 -4.97 21.52 2.08
C SER A 68 -6.05 22.60 1.98
N GLU A 69 -5.67 23.88 2.09
CA GLU A 69 -6.62 25.00 1.99
C GLU A 69 -7.08 25.26 0.53
N GLU A 70 -6.53 24.55 -0.45
CA GLU A 70 -6.80 24.74 -1.88
C GLU A 70 -7.16 23.42 -2.59
N GLU A 71 -8.00 23.49 -3.63
CA GLU A 71 -8.28 22.37 -4.54
C GLU A 71 -6.96 21.92 -5.20
N GLU A 72 -6.39 20.80 -4.73
CA GLU A 72 -5.17 20.25 -5.32
C GLU A 72 -5.40 19.87 -6.78
N SER A 73 -4.58 20.43 -7.67
CA SER A 73 -4.54 20.00 -9.06
C SER A 73 -4.23 18.49 -9.13
N PRO A 74 -4.83 17.73 -10.07
CA PRO A 74 -4.56 16.31 -10.25
C PRO A 74 -3.07 15.95 -10.37
N TYR A 75 -2.27 16.86 -10.93
CA TYR A 75 -0.82 16.71 -11.03
C TYR A 75 -0.12 16.75 -9.65
N VAL A 76 -0.58 17.61 -8.75
CA VAL A 76 -0.05 17.74 -7.38
C VAL A 76 -0.43 16.52 -6.55
N SER A 77 -1.67 16.03 -6.70
CA SER A 77 -2.12 14.81 -6.04
C SER A 77 -1.26 13.61 -6.44
N TYR A 78 -1.05 13.38 -7.75
CA TYR A 78 -0.27 12.25 -8.24
C TYR A 78 1.19 12.30 -7.78
N PHE A 79 1.81 13.49 -7.81
CA PHE A 79 3.16 13.67 -7.29
C PHE A 79 3.24 13.37 -5.79
N GLY A 80 2.25 13.83 -5.02
CA GLY A 80 2.16 13.54 -3.58
C GLY A 80 2.01 12.04 -3.29
N ASP A 81 1.14 11.34 -4.03
CA ASP A 81 0.97 9.89 -3.86
C ASP A 81 2.26 9.13 -4.16
N THR A 82 2.95 9.49 -5.25
CA THR A 82 4.25 8.90 -5.61
C THR A 82 5.31 9.18 -4.53
N LEU A 83 5.30 10.38 -3.94
CA LEU A 83 6.21 10.73 -2.85
C LEU A 83 5.97 9.88 -1.61
N TYR A 84 4.71 9.63 -1.24
CA TYR A 84 4.38 8.82 -0.07
C TYR A 84 4.69 7.34 -0.25
N GLU A 85 4.49 6.80 -1.46
CA GLU A 85 4.95 5.45 -1.81
C GLU A 85 6.47 5.33 -1.59
N LYS A 86 7.24 6.31 -2.10
CA LYS A 86 8.70 6.34 -1.91
C LYS A 86 9.12 6.47 -0.45
N TYR A 87 8.43 7.28 0.35
CA TYR A 87 8.70 7.36 1.78
C TYR A 87 8.36 6.08 2.51
N ALA A 88 7.29 5.39 2.14
CA ALA A 88 6.96 4.09 2.71
C ALA A 88 8.06 3.06 2.40
N ASP A 89 8.55 3.02 1.15
CA ASP A 89 9.68 2.17 0.77
C ASP A 89 10.95 2.51 1.57
N ASP A 90 11.32 3.78 1.66
CA ASP A 90 12.52 4.24 2.39
C ASP A 90 12.45 3.87 3.88
N VAL A 91 11.28 4.03 4.51
CA VAL A 91 11.05 3.64 5.90
C VAL A 91 11.24 2.13 6.07
N MET A 92 10.72 1.32 5.14
CA MET A 92 10.85 -0.13 5.18
C MET A 92 12.29 -0.61 4.95
N GLU A 93 13.03 0.02 4.03
CA GLU A 93 14.44 -0.31 3.76
C GLU A 93 15.36 0.03 4.94
N ASN A 94 15.05 1.11 5.69
CA ASN A 94 15.82 1.53 6.86
C ASN A 94 15.44 0.81 8.17
N GLY A 95 14.73 -0.32 8.08
CA GLY A 95 14.39 -1.17 9.23
C GLY A 95 12.91 -1.14 9.62
N GLY A 96 12.07 -0.40 8.89
CA GLY A 96 10.63 -0.32 9.13
C GLY A 96 10.29 0.32 10.48
N LEU A 97 9.04 0.14 10.90
CA LEU A 97 8.53 0.51 12.22
C LEU A 97 8.52 -0.69 13.19
N GLY A 98 8.95 -1.87 12.74
CA GLY A 98 8.92 -3.13 13.50
C GLY A 98 7.52 -3.75 13.62
N ILE A 99 6.52 -3.21 12.93
CA ILE A 99 5.14 -3.73 12.96
C ILE A 99 5.07 -5.10 12.31
N ALA A 100 5.80 -5.33 11.19
CA ALA A 100 5.84 -6.62 10.53
C ALA A 100 6.36 -7.72 11.46
N GLN A 101 7.40 -7.42 12.24
CA GLN A 101 7.97 -8.37 13.19
C GLN A 101 6.98 -8.68 14.32
N MET A 102 6.34 -7.67 14.91
CA MET A 102 5.33 -7.89 15.94
C MET A 102 4.14 -8.72 15.44
N LEU A 103 3.71 -8.46 14.20
CA LEU A 103 2.63 -9.20 13.56
C LEU A 103 3.04 -10.66 13.31
N TYR A 104 4.23 -10.89 12.75
CA TYR A 104 4.80 -12.22 12.52
C TYR A 104 4.90 -13.03 13.82
N GLU A 105 5.44 -12.43 14.89
CA GLU A 105 5.55 -13.08 16.19
C GLU A 105 4.18 -13.38 16.82
N SER A 106 3.21 -12.49 16.66
CA SER A 106 1.83 -12.71 17.10
C SER A 106 1.17 -13.87 16.37
N MET A 107 1.37 -13.97 15.05
CA MET A 107 0.84 -15.06 14.23
C MET A 107 1.48 -16.40 14.63
N LYS A 108 2.80 -16.44 14.80
CA LYS A 108 3.53 -17.65 15.19
C LYS A 108 3.20 -18.13 16.60
N ARG A 109 2.97 -17.20 17.55
CA ARG A 109 2.58 -17.53 18.93
C ARG A 109 1.17 -18.09 19.05
N ASN A 110 0.27 -17.72 18.12
CA ASN A 110 -1.14 -18.14 18.12
C ASN A 110 -1.46 -19.25 17.10
N ALA A 111 -0.45 -19.80 16.39
CA ALA A 111 -0.61 -20.84 15.37
C ALA A 111 -0.80 -22.26 15.94
#